data_AF-A0A2T6DJ38-F1
#
_entry.id   AF-A0A2T6DJ38-F1
#
_cell.length_a   1.000
_cell.length_b   1.000
_cell.length_c   1.000
_cell.angle_alpha   90.00
_cell.angle_beta   90.00
_cell.angle_gamma   90.00
#
_symmetry.space_group_name_H-M   'P 1'
#
loop_
_entity.id
_entity.type
_entity.pdbx_description
1 polymer ?
#
loop_
_entity_poly.entity_id
_entity_poly.type
_entity_poly.pdbx_seq_one_letter_code
_entity_poly.pdbx_strand_id
1 'polypeptide(L)'
;MHTTTAPLRFLTRRSIGAAAGFSLVEVIMALGVMSVSMMGMLGLLSVGLTHFQKSMDLTVRSQITQDLVYMLQRTPFTDLSSGTTERFYDDEGRTLGNGQSAQASYKAEVQVGNALETSGRCSPTWNFSTPPSQFKSVTISITRVGNSGVKPYEFTTYVANTGL
;
A
#
# COMPACT_ATOMS: atom_id res chain seq x y z
N MET A 1 40.46 -79.53 -46.65
CA MET A 1 39.23 -79.68 -45.84
C MET A 1 39.64 -79.39 -44.39
N HIS A 2 39.15 -78.41 -43.65
CA HIS A 2 37.94 -77.62 -43.76
C HIS A 2 38.19 -76.34 -42.93
N THR A 3 38.05 -75.16 -43.53
CA THR A 3 37.94 -73.88 -42.82
C THR A 3 36.57 -73.82 -42.14
N THR A 4 36.53 -73.57 -40.83
CA THR A 4 35.28 -73.18 -40.13
C THR A 4 35.56 -71.94 -39.30
N THR A 5 35.29 -70.80 -39.92
CA THR A 5 34.95 -69.53 -39.29
C THR A 5 33.48 -69.58 -38.87
N ALA A 6 33.19 -69.42 -37.58
CA ALA A 6 31.84 -69.16 -37.09
C ALA A 6 31.83 -67.79 -36.38
N PRO A 7 31.26 -66.74 -36.99
CA PRO A 7 31.06 -65.44 -36.37
C PRO A 7 29.63 -65.35 -35.84
N LEU A 8 29.43 -65.33 -34.52
CA LEU A 8 28.11 -65.10 -33.93
C LEU A 8 28.32 -64.42 -32.57
N ARG A 9 27.66 -63.34 -32.20
CA ARG A 9 26.60 -62.53 -32.81
C ARG A 9 26.49 -61.34 -31.86
N PHE A 10 26.66 -60.13 -32.36
CA PHE A 10 26.41 -58.93 -31.55
C PHE A 10 24.94 -58.93 -31.15
N LEU A 11 24.65 -59.24 -29.89
CA LEU A 11 23.30 -59.15 -29.34
C LEU A 11 23.02 -57.68 -28.99
N THR A 12 22.73 -56.86 -30.02
CA THR A 12 21.95 -55.64 -29.78
C THR A 12 20.54 -56.08 -29.42
N ARG A 13 20.25 -56.28 -28.13
CA ARG A 13 18.86 -56.26 -27.67
C ARG A 13 18.47 -54.81 -27.40
N ARG A 14 18.16 -54.08 -28.48
CA ARG A 14 17.37 -52.87 -28.36
C ARG A 14 15.90 -53.29 -28.37
N SER A 15 15.32 -53.47 -27.19
CA SER A 15 13.88 -53.31 -27.03
C SER A 15 13.62 -51.90 -26.52
N ILE A 16 13.53 -50.96 -27.46
CA ILE A 16 12.64 -49.81 -27.28
C ILE A 16 11.24 -50.41 -27.40
N GLY A 17 10.55 -50.59 -26.28
CA GLY A 17 9.25 -51.25 -26.31
C GLY A 17 8.74 -51.71 -24.97
N ALA A 18 8.36 -50.77 -24.14
CA ALA A 18 7.10 -50.82 -23.41
C ALA A 18 6.72 -49.36 -23.14
N ALA A 19 5.52 -48.95 -23.52
CA ALA A 19 4.98 -47.68 -23.04
C ALA A 19 5.00 -47.72 -21.51
N ALA A 20 5.98 -47.07 -20.91
CA ALA A 20 6.19 -47.09 -19.48
C ALA A 20 5.10 -46.26 -18.82
N GLY A 21 4.04 -46.93 -18.36
CA GLY A 21 3.09 -46.32 -17.43
C GLY A 21 3.82 -45.96 -16.14
N PHE A 22 3.44 -44.84 -15.53
CA PHE A 22 3.94 -44.46 -14.21
C PHE A 22 3.60 -45.54 -13.18
N SER A 23 4.56 -45.85 -12.30
CA SER A 23 4.30 -46.79 -11.20
C SER A 23 3.23 -46.21 -10.27
N LEU A 24 2.39 -47.08 -9.70
CA LEU A 24 1.35 -46.67 -8.74
C LEU A 24 1.94 -45.86 -7.56
N VAL A 25 3.13 -46.24 -7.08
CA VAL A 25 3.82 -45.50 -6.01
C VAL A 25 4.28 -44.11 -6.47
N GLU A 26 4.67 -43.97 -7.73
CA GLU A 26 5.12 -42.71 -8.32
C GLU A 26 3.96 -41.73 -8.49
N VAL A 27 2.81 -42.22 -8.97
CA VAL A 27 1.58 -41.42 -9.08
C VAL A 27 1.09 -40.97 -7.70
N ILE A 28 1.10 -41.85 -6.69
CA ILE A 28 0.68 -41.49 -5.33
C ILE A 28 1.63 -40.46 -4.71
N MET A 29 2.95 -40.63 -4.86
CA MET A 29 3.92 -39.65 -4.39
C MET A 29 3.77 -38.31 -5.12
N ALA A 30 3.57 -38.32 -6.44
CA ALA A 30 3.35 -37.11 -7.23
C ALA A 30 2.07 -36.38 -6.81
N LEU A 31 0.96 -37.11 -6.61
CA LEU A 31 -0.28 -36.54 -6.10
C LEU A 31 -0.12 -36.00 -4.69
N GLY A 32 0.60 -36.69 -3.81
CA GLY A 32 0.89 -36.23 -2.44
C GLY A 32 1.61 -34.88 -2.42
N VAL A 33 2.69 -34.73 -3.20
CA VAL A 33 3.43 -33.47 -3.29
C VAL A 33 2.60 -32.37 -3.97
N MET A 34 1.83 -32.71 -5.01
CA MET A 34 0.95 -31.78 -5.72
C MET A 34 -0.15 -31.24 -4.80
N SER A 35 -0.82 -32.09 -4.01
CA SER A 35 -1.87 -31.68 -3.09
C SER A 35 -1.35 -30.71 -2.03
N VAL A 36 -0.17 -30.96 -1.44
CA VAL A 36 0.45 -30.05 -0.47
C VAL A 36 0.82 -28.71 -1.12
N SER A 37 1.35 -28.75 -2.34
CA SER A 37 1.73 -27.52 -3.08
C SER A 37 0.50 -26.66 -3.45
N MET A 38 -0.58 -27.29 -3.89
CA MET A 38 -1.84 -26.61 -4.21
C MET A 38 -2.45 -25.95 -2.96
N MET A 39 -2.37 -26.61 -1.81
CA MET A 39 -2.83 -26.02 -0.56
C MET A 39 -2.06 -24.74 -0.21
N GLY A 40 -0.74 -24.75 -0.44
CA GLY A 40 0.10 -23.56 -0.29
C GLY A 40 -0.30 -22.43 -1.24
N MET A 41 -0.55 -22.73 -2.52
CA MET A 41 -0.97 -21.73 -3.52
C MET A 41 -2.32 -21.10 -3.19
N LEU A 42 -3.29 -21.88 -2.72
CA LEU A 42 -4.60 -21.36 -2.31
C LEU A 42 -4.48 -20.41 -1.11
N GLY A 43 -3.58 -20.70 -0.17
CA GLY A 43 -3.26 -19.79 0.94
C GLY A 43 -2.66 -18.46 0.46
N LEU A 44 -1.83 -18.47 -0.57
CA LEU A 44 -1.24 -17.25 -1.14
C LEU A 44 -2.27 -16.38 -1.86
N LEU A 45 -3.34 -16.97 -2.44
CA LEU A 45 -4.39 -16.22 -3.12
C LEU A 45 -5.14 -15.29 -2.17
N SER A 46 -5.50 -15.78 -0.98
CA SER A 46 -6.22 -14.97 0.03
C SER A 46 -5.35 -13.84 0.57
N VAL A 47 -4.06 -14.12 0.79
CA VAL A 47 -3.06 -13.11 1.17
C VAL A 47 -2.91 -12.06 0.08
N GLY A 48 -2.77 -12.48 -1.18
CA GLY A 48 -2.68 -11.58 -2.34
C GLY A 48 -3.88 -10.64 -2.46
N LEU A 49 -5.11 -11.15 -2.28
CA LEU A 49 -6.32 -10.33 -2.34
C LEU A 49 -6.37 -9.29 -1.20
N THR A 50 -5.96 -9.68 0.01
CA THR A 50 -5.91 -8.76 1.15
C THR A 50 -4.89 -7.65 0.92
N HIS A 51 -3.72 -7.98 0.35
CA HIS A 51 -2.73 -6.98 -0.03
C HIS A 51 -3.22 -6.07 -1.16
N PHE A 52 -3.90 -6.64 -2.16
CA PHE A 52 -4.48 -5.88 -3.25
C PHE A 52 -5.48 -4.82 -2.75
N GLN A 53 -6.40 -5.21 -1.87
CA GLN A 53 -7.36 -4.28 -1.25
C GLN A 53 -6.65 -3.18 -0.45
N LYS A 54 -5.61 -3.53 0.33
CA LYS A 54 -4.82 -2.55 1.08
C LYS A 54 -4.08 -1.56 0.16
N SER A 55 -3.54 -2.03 -0.96
CA SER A 55 -2.87 -1.18 -1.94
C SER A 55 -3.86 -0.25 -2.66
N MET A 56 -5.08 -0.72 -2.94
CA MET A 56 -6.16 0.11 -3.47
C MET A 56 -6.54 1.22 -2.48
N ASP A 57 -6.78 0.86 -1.22
CA ASP A 57 -7.04 1.83 -0.15
C ASP A 57 -5.90 2.85 0.01
N LEU A 58 -4.64 2.40 -0.07
CA LEU A 58 -3.47 3.28 0.00
C LEU A 58 -3.42 4.26 -1.17
N THR A 59 -3.76 3.80 -2.38
CA THR A 59 -3.79 4.64 -3.59
C THR A 59 -4.80 5.76 -3.45
N VAL A 60 -6.02 5.45 -3.00
CA VAL A 60 -7.07 6.44 -2.75
C VAL A 60 -6.63 7.44 -1.69
N ARG A 61 -6.05 6.98 -0.57
CA ARG A 61 -5.52 7.87 0.48
C ARG A 61 -4.39 8.77 -0.01
N SER A 62 -3.51 8.26 -0.87
CA SER A 62 -2.44 9.05 -1.49
C SER A 62 -3.02 10.17 -2.37
N GLN A 63 -4.04 9.86 -3.17
CA GLN A 63 -4.74 10.84 -3.99
C GLN A 63 -5.39 11.93 -3.12
N ILE A 64 -6.10 11.54 -2.05
CA ILE A 64 -6.68 12.48 -1.08
C ILE A 64 -5.60 13.37 -0.44
N THR A 65 -4.46 12.78 -0.06
CA THR A 65 -3.35 13.55 0.52
C THR A 65 -2.80 14.58 -0.46
N GLN A 66 -2.61 14.20 -1.72
CA GLN A 66 -2.13 15.10 -2.77
C GLN A 66 -3.10 16.26 -3.01
N ASP A 67 -4.40 15.98 -3.07
CA ASP A 67 -5.46 16.99 -3.17
C ASP A 67 -5.41 17.97 -1.99
N LEU A 68 -5.31 17.46 -0.76
CA LEU A 68 -5.23 18.30 0.44
C LEU A 68 -3.95 19.13 0.49
N VAL A 69 -2.79 18.57 0.14
CA VAL A 69 -1.54 19.32 0.08
C VAL A 69 -1.61 20.43 -0.97
N TYR A 70 -2.16 20.13 -2.14
CA TYR A 70 -2.34 21.12 -3.21
C TYR A 70 -3.29 22.24 -2.79
N MET A 71 -4.37 21.91 -2.11
CA MET A 71 -5.27 22.90 -1.51
C MET A 71 -4.52 23.77 -0.48
N LEU A 72 -3.76 23.18 0.44
CA LEU A 72 -3.00 23.91 1.45
C LEU A 72 -1.95 24.85 0.83
N GLN A 73 -1.33 24.45 -0.29
CA GLN A 73 -0.39 25.29 -1.02
C GLN A 73 -1.06 26.47 -1.74
N ARG A 74 -2.34 26.35 -2.09
CA ARG A 74 -3.12 27.40 -2.75
C ARG A 74 -3.81 28.35 -1.76
N THR A 75 -4.04 27.91 -0.53
CA THR A 75 -4.65 28.74 0.51
C THR A 75 -3.64 29.77 1.02
N PRO A 76 -3.97 31.08 1.02
CA PRO A 76 -3.11 32.11 1.59
C PRO A 76 -2.79 31.85 3.07
N PHE A 77 -1.61 32.28 3.51
CA PHE A 77 -1.17 32.07 4.89
C PHE A 77 -2.11 32.73 5.92
N THR A 78 -2.70 33.87 5.55
CA THR A 78 -3.68 34.62 6.35
C THR A 78 -4.99 33.85 6.55
N ASP A 79 -5.38 33.05 5.56
CA ASP A 79 -6.66 32.33 5.51
C ASP A 79 -6.57 30.95 6.19
N LEU A 80 -5.35 30.47 6.47
CA LEU A 80 -5.08 29.30 7.28
C LEU A 80 -5.39 29.61 8.76
N SER A 81 -6.67 29.66 9.11
CA SER A 81 -7.11 29.79 10.50
C SER A 81 -6.74 28.53 11.30
N SER A 82 -6.34 28.72 12.56
CA SER A 82 -6.11 27.59 13.47
C SER A 82 -7.44 26.91 13.76
N GLY A 83 -7.51 25.60 13.60
CA GLY A 83 -8.74 24.85 13.78
C GLY A 83 -8.71 23.52 13.06
N THR A 84 -9.83 22.81 13.14
CA THR A 84 -10.02 21.51 12.51
C THR A 84 -11.07 21.66 11.42
N THR A 85 -10.70 21.31 10.18
CA THR A 85 -11.62 21.26 9.04
C THR A 85 -11.76 19.82 8.57
N GLU A 86 -12.99 19.34 8.52
CA GLU A 86 -13.29 18.01 7.98
C GLU A 86 -13.69 18.09 6.52
N ARG A 87 -13.22 17.12 5.72
CA ARG A 87 -13.65 16.93 4.33
C ARG A 87 -13.96 15.47 4.08
N PHE A 88 -15.02 15.24 3.31
CA PHE A 88 -15.54 13.92 2.99
C PHE A 88 -15.18 13.54 1.56
N TYR A 89 -14.85 12.27 1.35
CA TYR A 89 -14.43 11.72 0.07
C TYR A 89 -15.17 10.40 -0.25
N ASP A 90 -15.40 10.16 -1.54
CA ASP A 90 -15.92 8.89 -2.06
C ASP A 90 -14.84 7.80 -2.14
N ASP A 91 -15.20 6.61 -2.64
CA ASP A 91 -14.30 5.47 -2.84
C ASP A 91 -13.27 5.66 -3.97
N GLU A 92 -13.47 6.67 -4.82
CA GLU A 92 -12.56 7.07 -5.89
C GLU A 92 -11.64 8.24 -5.49
N GLY A 93 -11.76 8.74 -4.25
CA GLY A 93 -10.96 9.84 -3.73
C GLY A 93 -11.37 11.22 -4.25
N ARG A 94 -12.62 11.40 -4.71
CA ARG A 94 -13.19 12.72 -5.05
C ARG A 94 -13.84 13.36 -3.84
N THR A 95 -13.79 14.69 -3.79
CA THR A 95 -14.42 15.46 -2.71
C THR A 95 -15.93 15.41 -2.81
N LEU A 96 -16.62 15.15 -1.71
CA LEU A 96 -18.07 15.26 -1.61
C LEU A 96 -18.49 16.67 -1.18
N GLY A 97 -19.56 17.17 -1.78
CA GLY A 97 -20.12 18.48 -1.45
C GLY A 97 -20.80 18.50 -0.09
N ASN A 98 -21.09 19.71 0.42
CA ASN A 98 -21.77 19.87 1.70
C ASN A 98 -23.14 19.16 1.68
N GLY A 99 -23.39 18.31 2.69
CA GLY A 99 -24.63 17.54 2.82
C GLY A 99 -24.57 16.12 2.25
N GLN A 100 -23.49 15.72 1.58
CA GLN A 100 -23.32 14.35 1.05
C GLN A 100 -22.48 13.44 1.96
N SER A 101 -22.23 13.84 3.21
CA SER A 101 -21.42 13.08 4.18
C SER A 101 -21.91 11.65 4.44
N ALA A 102 -23.20 11.37 4.20
CA ALA A 102 -23.77 10.02 4.33
C ALA A 102 -23.24 9.03 3.27
N GLN A 103 -22.71 9.53 2.15
CA GLN A 103 -22.14 8.74 1.05
C GLN A 103 -20.61 8.64 1.16
N ALA A 104 -20.02 9.21 2.21
CA ALA A 104 -18.57 9.27 2.37
C ALA A 104 -17.99 7.88 2.70
N SER A 105 -16.99 7.47 1.93
CA SER A 105 -16.17 6.30 2.23
C SER A 105 -14.95 6.69 3.06
N TYR A 106 -14.45 7.92 2.91
CA TYR A 106 -13.31 8.45 3.65
C TYR A 106 -13.63 9.82 4.27
N LYS A 107 -13.09 10.04 5.46
CA LYS A 107 -13.07 11.33 6.15
C LYS A 107 -11.62 11.77 6.31
N ALA A 108 -11.31 12.97 5.83
CA ALA A 108 -10.04 13.62 6.11
C ALA A 108 -10.27 14.77 7.09
N GLU A 109 -9.45 14.82 8.12
CA GLU A 109 -9.44 15.87 9.11
C GLU A 109 -8.15 16.66 8.97
N VAL A 110 -8.26 17.96 8.74
CA VAL A 110 -7.14 18.88 8.59
C VAL A 110 -7.09 19.76 9.81
N GLN A 111 -6.12 19.52 10.68
CA GLN A 111 -5.88 20.31 11.87
C GLN A 111 -4.73 21.29 11.64
N VAL A 112 -5.04 22.58 11.72
CA VAL A 112 -4.07 23.66 11.64
C VAL A 112 -3.72 24.11 13.06
N GLY A 113 -2.50 23.80 13.46
CA GLY A 113 -1.89 24.27 14.70
C GLY A 113 -0.98 25.47 14.45
N ASN A 114 -0.85 26.33 15.46
CA ASN A 114 0.22 27.31 15.49
C ASN A 114 1.52 26.56 15.79
N ALA A 115 2.51 26.66 14.92
CA ALA A 115 3.81 26.08 15.23
C ALA A 115 4.43 26.94 16.34
N LEU A 116 4.49 26.38 17.55
CA LEU A 116 5.40 26.89 18.57
C LEU A 116 6.81 26.65 18.06
N GLU A 117 7.65 27.67 18.24
CA GLU A 117 9.01 27.74 17.77
C GLU A 117 9.74 26.40 17.91
N THR A 118 10.39 26.01 16.83
CA THR A 118 11.27 24.83 16.74
C THR A 118 12.05 24.62 18.05
N SER A 119 11.80 23.51 18.74
CA SER A 119 12.63 23.06 19.84
C SER A 119 13.97 22.58 19.27
N GLY A 120 14.86 23.52 18.98
CA GLY A 120 16.07 23.28 18.18
C GLY A 120 16.99 24.47 17.99
N ARG A 121 17.36 25.15 19.09
CA ARG A 121 18.47 26.11 19.29
C ARG A 121 18.25 27.62 19.01
N CYS A 122 18.72 28.36 20.02
CA CYS A 122 18.95 29.80 20.16
C CYS A 122 17.80 30.72 19.76
N SER A 123 16.84 30.86 20.69
CA SER A 123 16.07 32.09 20.81
C SER A 123 17.05 33.24 21.10
N PRO A 124 17.21 34.23 20.21
CA PRO A 124 17.91 35.44 20.61
C PRO A 124 16.95 36.22 21.51
N THR A 125 17.42 36.59 22.70
CA THR A 125 16.75 37.48 23.66
C THR A 125 16.68 38.93 23.12
N TRP A 126 16.12 39.09 21.93
CA TRP A 126 15.59 40.36 21.44
C TRP A 126 14.08 40.21 21.47
N ASN A 127 13.41 41.09 22.22
CA ASN A 127 11.97 41.13 22.38
C ASN A 127 11.30 41.40 21.02
N PHE A 128 11.07 40.34 20.24
CA PHE A 128 10.16 40.38 19.12
C PHE A 128 8.76 40.35 19.75
N SER A 129 8.04 41.48 19.67
CA SER A 129 6.59 41.53 19.91
C SER A 129 5.96 40.42 19.08
N THR A 130 5.70 39.26 19.72
CA THR A 130 5.34 37.94 19.16
C THR A 130 5.31 37.89 17.62
N PRO A 131 6.25 37.18 16.96
CA PRO A 131 6.16 36.94 15.53
C PRO A 131 4.74 36.50 15.19
N PRO A 132 4.07 37.08 14.16
CA PRO A 132 3.02 36.31 13.52
C PRO A 132 3.71 34.99 13.17
N SER A 133 3.21 33.88 13.71
CA SER A 133 3.86 32.58 13.61
C SER A 133 4.32 32.41 12.16
N GLN A 134 5.63 32.40 11.91
CA GLN A 134 6.13 32.35 10.54
C GLN A 134 5.84 30.98 9.90
N PHE A 135 5.38 30.03 10.73
CA PHE A 135 5.00 28.69 10.34
C PHE A 135 3.68 28.30 11.01
N LYS A 136 2.86 27.55 10.29
CA LYS A 136 1.71 26.80 10.83
C LYS A 136 1.96 25.32 10.58
N SER A 137 1.74 24.50 11.61
CA SER A 137 1.77 23.04 11.45
C SER A 137 0.39 22.59 10.97
N VAL A 138 0.35 21.80 9.90
CA VAL A 138 -0.89 21.22 9.39
C VAL A 138 -0.79 19.71 9.50
N THR A 139 -1.64 19.12 10.32
CA THR A 139 -1.77 17.67 10.45
C THR A 139 -3.00 17.22 9.69
N ILE A 140 -2.80 16.27 8.78
CA ILE A 140 -3.85 15.64 7.98
C ILE A 140 -4.04 14.23 8.53
N SER A 141 -5.24 13.93 8.99
CA SER A 141 -5.63 12.61 9.50
C SER A 141 -6.73 12.02 8.62
N ILE A 142 -6.43 10.92 7.93
CA ILE A 142 -7.36 10.25 7.01
C ILE A 142 -7.87 8.95 7.62
N THR A 143 -9.19 8.81 7.70
CA THR A 143 -9.88 7.65 8.26
C THR A 143 -10.96 7.16 7.31
N ARG A 144 -11.11 5.84 7.17
CA ARG A 144 -12.22 5.23 6.44
C ARG A 144 -13.49 5.30 7.30
N VAL A 145 -14.59 5.77 6.74
CA VAL A 145 -15.88 5.87 7.44
C VAL A 145 -16.34 4.47 7.87
N GLY A 146 -16.78 4.35 9.13
CA GLY A 146 -17.15 3.07 9.74
C GLY A 146 -16.03 2.34 10.49
N ASN A 147 -14.77 2.79 10.37
CA ASN A 147 -13.61 2.18 11.05
C ASN A 147 -13.10 3.03 12.23
N SER A 148 -13.99 3.45 13.15
CA SER A 148 -13.68 4.37 14.25
C SER A 148 -12.70 3.85 15.32
N GLY A 149 -12.26 2.59 15.23
CA GLY A 149 -11.26 1.98 16.14
C GLY A 149 -9.87 1.76 15.52
N VAL A 150 -9.68 2.09 14.25
CA VAL A 150 -8.40 1.93 13.54
C VAL A 150 -7.63 3.24 13.63
N LYS A 151 -6.31 3.16 13.90
CA LYS A 151 -5.46 4.35 13.91
C LYS A 151 -5.55 5.09 12.56
N PRO A 152 -5.80 6.42 12.56
CA PRO A 152 -5.85 7.21 11.34
C PRO A 152 -4.49 7.20 10.64
N TYR A 153 -4.48 7.39 9.33
CA TYR A 153 -3.26 7.70 8.61
C TYR A 153 -2.96 9.18 8.78
N GLU A 154 -1.91 9.51 9.52
CA GLU A 154 -1.55 10.89 9.87
C GLU A 154 -0.32 11.35 9.09
N PHE A 155 -0.37 12.59 8.63
CA PHE A 155 0.73 13.28 7.96
C PHE A 155 0.79 14.72 8.46
N THR A 156 1.94 15.15 8.98
CA THR A 156 2.17 16.54 9.41
C THR A 156 3.10 17.24 8.44
N THR A 157 2.68 18.41 7.97
CA THR A 157 3.48 19.32 7.15
C THR A 157 3.53 20.70 7.79
N TYR A 158 4.46 21.53 7.34
CA TYR A 158 4.62 22.90 7.80
C TYR A 158 4.40 23.86 6.64
N VAL A 159 3.55 24.85 6.84
CA VAL A 159 3.31 25.93 5.89
C VAL A 159 4.01 27.18 6.42
N ALA A 160 4.88 27.78 5.61
CA ALA A 160 5.60 29.00 5.95
C ALA A 160 4.86 30.24 5.44
N ASN A 161 4.96 31.35 6.17
CA ASN A 161 4.52 32.65 5.71
C ASN A 161 5.52 33.19 4.67
N THR A 162 5.07 33.32 3.42
CA THR A 162 5.89 33.81 2.30
C THR A 162 5.83 35.33 2.13
N GLY A 163 5.08 36.06 2.98
CA GLY A 163 5.00 37.52 2.94
C GLY A 163 4.19 38.10 1.78
N LEU A 164 3.38 37.25 1.13
CA LEU A 164 2.42 37.62 0.09
C LEU A 164 0.99 37.56 0.62
#